data_AF-A0A1Q4A7W0-F1
#
_entry.id   AF-A0A1Q4A7W0-F1
#
_cell.length_a   1.000
_cell.length_b   1.000
_cell.length_c   1.000
_cell.angle_alpha   90.00
_cell.angle_beta   90.00
_cell.angle_gamma   90.00
#
_symmetry.space_group_name_H-M   'P 1'
#
loop_
_entity.id
_entity.type
_entity.pdbx_description
1 polymer ?
#
loop_
_entity_poly.entity_id
_entity_poly.type
_entity_poly.pdbx_seq_one_letter_code
_entity_poly.pdbx_strand_id
1 'polypeptide(L)'
;MGNNIANSLFKPKSSKADTRADLTDHAARSIIGDEAARREAKTARLRQARLDNEAKLATAEPPAKAHPKKTASARRAKSPG
;
A
#
# COMPACT_ATOMS: atom_id res chain seq x y z
N MET A 1 -7.64 64.02 30.03
CA MET A 1 -7.75 62.66 29.47
C MET A 1 -6.61 62.48 28.48
N GLY A 2 -5.55 61.78 28.88
CA GLY A 2 -4.36 61.57 28.03
C GLY A 2 -4.49 60.30 27.22
N ASN A 3 -4.45 60.42 25.89
CA ASN A 3 -4.58 59.29 24.97
C ASN A 3 -3.34 58.40 25.04
N ASN A 4 -3.53 57.14 25.46
CA ASN A 4 -2.53 56.07 25.47
C ASN A 4 -2.23 55.57 24.04
N ILE A 5 -1.55 56.38 23.24
CA ILE A 5 -1.12 56.02 21.87
C ILE A 5 0.14 55.12 21.89
N ALA A 6 0.88 55.09 23.01
CA ALA A 6 2.13 54.35 23.12
C ALA A 6 1.95 52.81 23.08
N ASN A 7 0.80 52.28 23.52
CA ASN A 7 0.59 50.83 23.63
C ASN A 7 0.16 50.14 22.33
N SER A 8 -0.04 50.87 21.23
CA SER A 8 -0.49 50.29 19.95
C SER A 8 0.62 50.18 18.89
N LEU A 9 1.79 50.77 19.14
CA LEU A 9 2.86 50.94 18.13
C LEU A 9 3.66 49.65 17.87
N PHE A 10 3.66 48.71 18.81
CA PHE A 10 4.43 47.47 18.71
C PHE A 10 3.54 46.23 18.82
N LYS A 11 2.41 46.22 18.11
CA LYS A 11 1.65 44.96 17.96
C LYS A 11 2.46 44.02 17.08
N PRO A 12 2.91 42.84 17.58
CA PRO A 12 3.57 41.87 16.74
C PRO A 12 2.62 41.51 15.60
N LYS A 13 3.10 41.66 14.37
CA LYS A 13 2.35 41.35 13.15
C LYS A 13 1.86 39.92 13.29
N SER A 14 0.53 39.70 13.25
CA SER A 14 -0.03 38.35 13.42
C SER A 14 0.71 37.39 12.50
N SER A 15 1.08 36.22 13.05
CA SER A 15 1.72 35.12 12.33
C SER A 15 1.28 35.11 10.87
N LYS A 16 2.25 35.19 9.95
CA LYS A 16 1.98 35.27 8.50
C LYS A 16 0.96 34.19 8.16
N ALA A 17 -0.18 34.59 7.60
CA ALA A 17 -1.05 33.64 6.93
C ALA A 17 -0.19 32.92 5.87
N ASP A 18 -0.26 31.59 5.84
CA ASP A 18 0.49 30.79 4.87
C ASP A 18 0.27 31.35 3.48
N THR A 19 1.36 31.59 2.75
CA THR A 19 1.24 32.05 1.38
C THR A 19 0.63 30.94 0.53
N ARG A 20 0.13 31.27 -0.67
CA ARG A 20 -0.37 30.25 -1.61
C ARG A 20 0.72 29.21 -1.96
N ALA A 21 1.98 29.61 -1.93
CA ALA A 21 3.13 28.73 -2.13
C ALA A 21 3.29 27.74 -0.96
N ASP A 22 3.22 28.24 0.27
CA ASP A 22 3.34 27.41 1.49
C ASP A 22 2.22 26.35 1.54
N LEU A 23 0.98 26.74 1.22
CA LEU A 23 -0.14 25.81 1.15
C LEU A 23 0.08 24.71 0.11
N THR A 24 0.63 25.07 -1.05
CA THR A 24 0.91 24.10 -2.12
C THR A 24 2.05 23.16 -1.74
N ASP A 25 3.12 23.67 -1.13
CA ASP A 25 4.24 22.84 -0.63
C ASP A 25 3.76 21.87 0.44
N HIS A 26 2.95 22.34 1.40
CA HIS A 26 2.36 21.48 2.41
C HIS A 26 1.48 20.39 1.79
N ALA A 27 0.59 20.76 0.86
CA ALA A 27 -0.27 19.80 0.18
C ALA A 27 0.54 18.74 -0.59
N ALA A 28 1.58 19.15 -1.32
CA ALA A 28 2.45 18.24 -2.06
C ALA A 28 3.15 17.24 -1.12
N ARG A 29 3.73 17.73 -0.01
CA ARG A 29 4.37 16.87 1.00
C ARG A 29 3.39 15.89 1.62
N SER A 30 2.19 16.35 1.95
CA SER A 30 1.15 15.50 2.54
C SER A 30 0.75 14.37 1.59
N ILE A 31 0.53 14.67 0.31
CA ILE A 31 0.19 13.66 -0.72
C ILE A 31 1.29 12.60 -0.83
N ILE A 32 2.56 13.04 -0.89
CA ILE A 32 3.70 12.12 -0.99
C ILE A 32 3.77 11.23 0.25
N GLY A 33 3.60 11.81 1.44
CA GLY A 33 3.58 11.06 2.70
C GLY A 33 2.46 10.01 2.74
N ASP A 34 1.25 10.40 2.37
CA ASP A 34 0.08 9.51 2.38
C ASP A 34 0.22 8.36 1.36
N GLU A 35 0.82 8.63 0.20
CA GLU A 35 1.15 7.59 -0.77
C GLU A 35 2.20 6.60 -0.25
N ALA A 36 3.28 7.11 0.36
CA ALA A 36 4.32 6.27 0.95
C ALA A 36 3.72 5.36 2.04
N ALA A 37 2.95 5.93 2.96
CA ALA A 37 2.27 5.18 4.03
C ALA A 37 1.34 4.09 3.47
N ARG A 38 0.57 4.37 2.41
CA ARG A 38 -0.28 3.37 1.74
C ARG A 38 0.54 2.23 1.11
N ARG A 39 1.67 2.55 0.46
CA ARG A 39 2.57 1.54 -0.12
C ARG A 39 3.19 0.66 0.96
N GLU A 40 3.64 1.24 2.05
CA GLU A 40 4.21 0.54 3.19
C GLU A 40 3.18 -0.38 3.87
N ALA A 41 1.97 0.13 4.15
CA ALA A 41 0.89 -0.65 4.74
C ALA A 41 0.50 -1.85 3.88
N LYS A 42 0.39 -1.66 2.55
CA LYS A 42 0.14 -2.75 1.61
C LYS A 42 1.26 -3.79 1.65
N THR A 43 2.51 -3.34 1.68
CA THR A 43 3.69 -4.22 1.71
C THR A 43 3.76 -5.02 3.00
N ALA A 44 3.48 -4.39 4.15
CA ALA A 44 3.39 -5.06 5.44
C ALA A 44 2.30 -6.15 5.43
N ARG A 45 1.10 -5.82 4.92
CA ARG A 45 0.00 -6.79 4.79
C ARG A 45 0.39 -7.98 3.89
N LEU A 46 1.01 -7.73 2.74
CA LEU A 46 1.42 -8.80 1.82
C LEU A 46 2.54 -9.66 2.42
N ARG A 47 3.47 -9.05 3.15
CA ARG A 47 4.53 -9.77 3.87
C ARG A 47 3.92 -10.70 4.92
N GLN A 48 2.96 -10.22 5.71
CA GLN A 48 2.28 -11.05 6.70
C GLN A 48 1.55 -12.22 6.04
N ALA A 49 0.76 -11.95 4.98
CA ALA A 49 0.06 -13.00 4.25
C ALA A 49 1.01 -14.05 3.66
N ARG A 50 2.21 -13.64 3.20
CA ARG A 50 3.24 -14.58 2.75
C ARG A 50 3.72 -15.48 3.89
N LEU A 51 4.07 -14.91 5.04
CA LEU A 51 4.52 -15.68 6.21
C LEU A 51 3.45 -16.66 6.68
N ASP A 52 2.18 -16.24 6.73
CA ASP A 52 1.07 -17.12 7.12
C ASP A 52 0.89 -18.28 6.13
N ASN A 53 1.08 -18.03 4.83
CA ASN A 53 1.00 -19.06 3.80
C ASN A 53 2.20 -20.02 3.87
N GLU A 54 3.41 -19.50 4.10
CA GLU A 54 4.61 -20.31 4.29
C GLU A 54 4.47 -21.22 5.53
N ALA A 55 3.94 -20.70 6.63
CA ALA A 55 3.66 -21.49 7.84
C ALA A 55 2.67 -22.62 7.57
N LYS A 56 1.58 -22.35 6.83
CA LYS A 56 0.61 -23.39 6.42
C LYS A 56 1.26 -24.47 5.56
N LEU A 57 2.05 -24.06 4.57
CA LEU A 57 2.74 -24.99 3.66
C LEU A 57 3.78 -25.84 4.39
N ALA A 58 4.51 -25.29 5.36
CA ALA A 58 5.48 -26.02 6.17
C ALA A 58 4.84 -27.16 6.98
N THR A 59 3.57 -26.99 7.37
CA THR A 59 2.82 -28.00 8.14
C THR A 59 1.97 -28.94 7.27
N ALA A 60 1.84 -28.67 5.97
CA ALA A 60 1.04 -29.49 5.08
C ALA A 60 1.79 -30.77 4.69
N GLU A 61 1.15 -31.93 4.85
CA GLU A 61 1.67 -33.18 4.30
C GLU A 61 1.77 -33.09 2.77
N PRO A 62 2.83 -33.66 2.16
CA PRO A 62 2.99 -33.63 0.72
C PRO A 62 1.77 -34.27 0.05
N PRO A 63 1.24 -33.68 -1.04
CA PRO A 63 0.10 -34.26 -1.73
C PRO A 63 0.46 -35.68 -2.16
N ALA A 64 -0.39 -36.64 -1.79
CA ALA A 64 -0.23 -38.04 -2.18
C ALA A 64 -0.02 -38.09 -3.71
N LYS A 65 1.09 -38.70 -4.15
CA LYS A 65 1.45 -38.79 -5.56
C LYS A 65 0.27 -39.38 -6.33
N ALA A 66 -0.35 -38.57 -7.20
CA ALA A 66 -1.41 -39.06 -8.07
C ALA A 66 -0.80 -40.11 -9.02
N HIS A 67 -1.19 -41.37 -8.84
CA HIS A 67 -0.79 -42.44 -9.75
C HIS A 67 -1.37 -42.16 -11.14
N PRO A 68 -0.56 -42.22 -12.21
CA PRO A 68 -1.06 -41.99 -13.56
C PRO A 68 -2.10 -43.06 -13.90
N LYS A 69 -3.35 -42.64 -14.14
CA LYS A 69 -4.37 -43.52 -14.71
C LYS A 69 -3.94 -43.86 -16.13
N LYS A 70 -3.52 -45.11 -16.37
CA LYS A 70 -3.32 -45.65 -17.72
C LYS A 70 -4.62 -45.49 -18.51
N THR A 71 -4.65 -44.56 -19.45
CA THR A 71 -5.69 -44.49 -20.47
C THR A 71 -5.47 -45.66 -21.43
N ALA A 72 -6.21 -46.75 -21.22
CA ALA A 72 -6.32 -47.80 -22.21
C ALA A 72 -7.18 -47.27 -23.37
N SER A 73 -6.56 -46.63 -24.36
CA SER A 73 -7.19 -46.43 -25.67
C SER A 73 -6.18 -46.65 -26.78
N ALA A 74 -5.72 -47.89 -26.86
CA ALA A 74 -5.22 -48.46 -28.10
C ALA A 74 -6.25 -49.50 -28.54
N ARG A 75 -7.13 -49.12 -29.49
CA ARG A 75 -7.78 -49.99 -30.50
C ARG A 75 -8.97 -49.26 -31.13
N ARG A 76 -8.69 -48.42 -32.13
CA ARG A 76 -9.47 -48.42 -33.37
C ARG A 76 -8.64 -47.83 -34.50
N ALA A 77 -7.74 -48.68 -34.99
CA ALA A 77 -7.30 -48.58 -36.37
C ALA A 77 -8.52 -48.84 -37.28
N LYS A 78 -8.90 -47.87 -38.11
CA LYS A 78 -9.37 -48.10 -39.50
C LYS A 78 -9.35 -46.78 -40.29
N SER A 79 -8.26 -46.62 -41.04
CA SER A 79 -8.02 -45.98 -42.37
C SER A 79 -8.85 -44.79 -42.91
N PRO A 80 -8.27 -44.00 -43.83
CA PRO A 80 -8.70 -42.64 -44.19
C PRO A 80 -9.74 -42.63 -45.33
N GLY A 81 -10.42 -41.48 -45.47
CA GLY A 81 -11.21 -41.08 -46.63
C GLY A 81 -10.98 -39.61 -46.90
#